data_AF-A0A3E0P4H5-F1
#
_entry.id   AF-A0A3E0P4H5-F1
#
_cell.length_a   1.000
_cell.length_b   1.000
_cell.length_c   1.000
_cell.angle_alpha   90.00
_cell.angle_beta   90.00
_cell.angle_gamma   90.00
#
_symmetry.space_group_name_H-M   'P 1'
#
loop_
_entity.id
_entity.type
_entity.pdbx_description
1 polymer ?
#
loop_
_entity_poly.entity_id
_entity_poly.type
_entity_poly.pdbx_seq_one_letter_code
_entity_poly.pdbx_strand_id
1 'polypeptide(L)'
;MAAPRSGGDGPCHWPLPHRRGEPAAHLVGVAFVRRRPGAGNEHRFHLRGGADDLGRRHRRLARGRSPRESLRARPDRLRGARRTGARRAGEPRRVDRRQPGGAPRRRSLGRADLRLRRRALLRPGPHRPAGVEAAPAGAAAPRRRHRRDERRRGHLAVTRVLRSALFVPANRESWVAKAVASGTDSVILDLEDAVPVDQKVASRELARQGVLELADAGVHAQVRVNGWDTGLTAEDVRGVLTGELPAEQQPEILLPKVRAADDLLRLGRFLRVLEGELGLQIGAVRTPLGLETAEAMRAAYDILRACPRAELFFLAAGAGGDASRSVGYVWSKQGTETLYLRSKAVLDSRAAGIAYPMVSSWWEIADLEGLERDARLNRSLGFRGMVVMHPSHVPVVNRVFTPSEEELAHARGLVEAFERAERDGRAAVVYDGDMIDRAMAESARQLLDFAASLDR
;
A
#
# COMPACT_ATOMS: atom_id res chain seq x y z
N MET A 1 41.44 62.27 30.67
CA MET A 1 40.28 63.18 30.83
C MET A 1 39.06 62.42 30.35
N ALA A 2 37.93 62.28 31.02
CA ALA A 2 37.48 62.53 32.39
C ALA A 2 36.18 61.71 32.54
N ALA A 3 35.94 61.10 33.70
CA ALA A 3 34.59 60.80 34.19
C ALA A 3 34.00 62.11 34.80
N PRO A 4 32.71 62.26 35.25
CA PRO A 4 31.97 61.28 36.07
C PRO A 4 30.39 61.29 36.13
N ARG A 5 29.84 60.26 36.81
CA ARG A 5 28.66 60.20 37.76
C ARG A 5 27.23 60.43 37.22
N SER A 6 26.13 59.84 37.73
CA SER A 6 25.73 59.21 39.03
C SER A 6 24.42 58.39 38.83
N GLY A 7 24.19 57.20 39.41
CA GLY A 7 23.54 56.93 40.73
C GLY A 7 22.10 56.38 40.53
N GLY A 8 21.53 55.41 41.25
CA GLY A 8 21.92 54.59 42.39
C GLY A 8 20.90 53.43 42.61
N ASP A 9 21.32 52.43 43.42
CA ASP A 9 20.65 51.72 44.54
C ASP A 9 19.12 51.44 44.48
N GLY A 10 18.55 50.27 44.82
CA GLY A 10 18.95 49.09 45.59
C GLY A 10 17.70 48.17 45.84
N PRO A 11 17.82 47.06 46.60
CA PRO A 11 16.99 45.85 46.50
C PRO A 11 15.94 45.66 47.61
N CYS A 12 14.98 44.72 47.47
CA CYS A 12 14.14 44.24 48.59
C CYS A 12 13.63 42.79 48.44
N HIS A 13 13.58 42.11 49.60
CA HIS A 13 13.41 40.68 49.90
C HIS A 13 11.94 40.18 50.07
N TRP A 14 11.74 38.85 49.86
CA TRP A 14 10.91 37.79 50.56
C TRP A 14 9.50 38.13 51.15
N PRO A 15 8.49 37.22 51.32
CA PRO A 15 8.67 35.82 51.77
C PRO A 15 7.65 34.70 51.39
N LEU A 16 8.04 33.46 51.73
CA LEU A 16 7.18 32.26 51.91
C LEU A 16 6.21 32.40 53.11
N PRO A 17 5.11 31.61 53.15
CA PRO A 17 4.93 30.68 54.29
C PRO A 17 4.35 29.28 53.93
N HIS A 18 4.36 28.40 54.95
CA HIS A 18 4.23 26.94 54.93
C HIS A 18 2.79 26.33 54.99
N ARG A 19 2.67 25.14 54.35
CA ARG A 19 1.98 23.86 54.70
C ARG A 19 0.52 23.81 55.25
N ARG A 20 -0.36 23.07 54.55
CA ARG A 20 -0.97 21.73 54.88
C ARG A 20 -2.35 21.58 54.18
N GLY A 21 -2.65 20.41 53.59
CA GLY A 21 -4.02 20.01 53.20
C GLY A 21 -4.08 19.14 51.94
N GLU A 22 -4.70 17.96 52.06
CA GLU A 22 -4.77 16.82 51.14
C GLU A 22 -5.43 17.07 49.75
N PRO A 23 -5.17 16.25 48.72
CA PRO A 23 -5.98 16.24 47.51
C PRO A 23 -7.12 15.20 47.60
N ALA A 24 -8.36 15.66 47.37
CA ALA A 24 -9.52 14.81 47.17
C ALA A 24 -9.50 14.20 45.75
N ALA A 25 -9.35 12.89 45.68
CA ALA A 25 -9.53 12.10 44.47
C ALA A 25 -11.02 11.72 44.31
N HIS A 26 -11.64 12.15 43.22
CA HIS A 26 -12.92 11.59 42.78
C HIS A 26 -12.68 10.33 41.94
N LEU A 27 -12.69 9.18 42.62
CA LEU A 27 -12.76 7.84 42.02
C LEU A 27 -14.23 7.43 41.90
N VAL A 28 -14.74 7.36 40.67
CA VAL A 28 -15.98 6.64 40.35
C VAL A 28 -15.61 5.20 40.05
N GLY A 29 -15.99 4.30 40.96
CA GLY A 29 -15.70 2.88 40.88
C GLY A 29 -16.61 2.13 39.91
N VAL A 30 -16.03 1.18 39.18
CA VAL A 30 -16.74 0.03 38.60
C VAL A 30 -16.00 -1.24 39.01
N ALA A 31 -16.78 -2.19 39.50
CA ALA A 31 -16.36 -3.33 40.30
C ALA A 31 -15.55 -4.39 39.52
N PHE A 32 -14.44 -4.85 40.12
CA PHE A 32 -13.75 -6.07 39.75
C PHE A 32 -14.28 -7.25 40.59
N VAL A 33 -14.81 -8.28 39.91
CA VAL A 33 -15.13 -9.57 40.53
C VAL A 33 -13.82 -10.35 40.76
N ARG A 34 -13.38 -10.44 42.02
CA ARG A 34 -12.30 -11.34 42.46
C ARG A 34 -12.82 -12.78 42.55
N ARG A 35 -12.30 -13.69 41.73
CA ARG A 35 -12.35 -15.15 41.98
C ARG A 35 -11.11 -15.56 42.80
N ARG A 36 -11.35 -16.37 43.85
CA ARG A 36 -10.32 -17.00 44.70
C ARG A 36 -9.51 -18.05 43.90
N PRO A 37 -8.20 -18.25 44.19
CA PRO A 37 -7.46 -19.39 43.69
C PRO A 37 -7.66 -20.62 44.59
N GLY A 38 -8.05 -21.73 43.97
CA GLY A 38 -8.09 -23.07 44.55
C GLY A 38 -6.93 -23.93 44.04
N ALA A 39 -6.50 -24.84 44.90
CA ALA A 39 -5.26 -25.61 44.86
C ALA A 39 -5.07 -26.57 43.66
N GLY A 40 -3.79 -26.78 43.33
CA GLY A 40 -3.20 -28.11 43.12
C GLY A 40 -3.46 -28.83 41.79
N ASN A 41 -2.45 -28.86 40.92
CA ASN A 41 -1.84 -30.13 40.51
C ASN A 41 -0.51 -29.89 39.78
N GLU A 42 0.56 -30.37 40.40
CA GLU A 42 1.90 -30.47 39.83
C GLU A 42 1.94 -31.64 38.83
N HIS A 43 2.23 -31.36 37.56
CA HIS A 43 2.71 -32.37 36.62
C HIS A 43 4.20 -32.13 36.36
N ARG A 44 5.00 -32.90 37.10
CA ARG A 44 6.45 -33.01 37.00
C ARG A 44 6.79 -33.86 35.76
N PHE A 45 7.27 -33.23 34.69
CA PHE A 45 7.91 -33.94 33.59
C PHE A 45 9.42 -34.05 33.87
N HIS A 46 9.86 -35.29 34.07
CA HIS A 46 11.27 -35.68 34.05
C HIS A 46 11.80 -35.65 32.61
N LEU A 47 12.92 -34.96 32.39
CA LEU A 47 13.89 -35.40 31.38
C LEU A 47 15.29 -35.40 31.98
N ARG A 48 15.95 -36.54 31.78
CA ARG A 48 17.30 -36.91 32.20
C ARG A 48 18.35 -36.18 31.37
N GLY A 49 19.54 -36.06 31.96
CA GLY A 49 20.72 -35.41 31.41
C GLY A 49 21.48 -36.17 30.34
N GLY A 50 22.64 -35.60 30.00
CA GLY A 50 23.64 -36.08 29.03
C GLY A 50 24.41 -34.85 28.52
N ALA A 51 25.36 -34.32 29.30
CA ALA A 51 26.78 -34.67 29.28
C ALA A 51 27.58 -33.82 28.28
N ASP A 52 28.37 -32.92 28.86
CA ASP A 52 29.52 -32.25 28.27
C ASP A 52 30.54 -33.28 27.76
N ASP A 53 31.08 -33.11 26.55
CA ASP A 53 32.51 -33.24 26.28
C ASP A 53 32.90 -32.73 24.88
N LEU A 54 34.18 -32.40 24.75
CA LEU A 54 35.00 -32.18 23.55
C LEU A 54 35.35 -30.73 23.20
N GLY A 55 36.45 -30.31 23.81
CA GLY A 55 37.30 -29.23 23.33
C GLY A 55 38.33 -29.63 22.26
N ARG A 56 38.71 -28.59 21.50
CA ARG A 56 40.03 -28.26 20.91
C ARG A 56 40.52 -28.93 19.62
N ARG A 57 41.12 -28.01 18.82
CA ARG A 57 42.13 -28.10 17.72
C ARG A 57 41.48 -28.03 16.33
N HIS A 58 41.76 -27.04 15.48
CA HIS A 58 43.07 -26.68 14.93
C HIS A 58 43.21 -25.20 14.52
N ARG A 59 44.45 -24.69 14.59
CA ARG A 59 44.93 -23.38 14.13
C ARG A 59 46.02 -23.59 13.06
N ARG A 60 46.16 -22.61 12.16
CA ARG A 60 47.25 -22.34 11.15
C ARG A 60 47.12 -23.16 9.85
N LEU A 61 47.26 -22.61 8.64
CA LEU A 61 48.26 -21.66 8.08
C LEU A 61 47.56 -20.73 7.05
N ALA A 62 47.69 -19.40 7.04
CA ALA A 62 48.83 -18.54 6.66
C ALA A 62 49.34 -18.73 5.21
N ARG A 63 49.15 -17.70 4.36
CA ARG A 63 50.18 -17.10 3.48
C ARG A 63 49.61 -15.92 2.67
N GLY A 64 49.98 -14.70 3.08
CA GLY A 64 50.00 -13.52 2.22
C GLY A 64 51.41 -13.34 1.64
N ARG A 65 51.49 -12.91 0.38
CA ARG A 65 52.65 -12.26 -0.24
C ARG A 65 52.18 -11.40 -1.43
N SER A 66 52.44 -10.10 -1.36
CA SER A 66 52.87 -9.26 -2.48
C SER A 66 54.34 -8.85 -2.17
N PRO A 67 55.17 -8.21 -3.04
CA PRO A 67 54.79 -7.21 -4.06
C PRO A 67 55.71 -7.07 -5.33
N ARG A 68 55.33 -6.11 -6.20
CA ARG A 68 56.14 -5.24 -7.12
C ARG A 68 56.58 -5.71 -8.53
N GLU A 69 56.38 -4.76 -9.48
CA GLU A 69 57.17 -4.29 -10.67
C GLU A 69 56.27 -4.17 -11.94
N SER A 70 55.82 -2.99 -12.40
CA SER A 70 56.46 -1.85 -13.11
C SER A 70 57.05 -2.14 -14.50
N LEU A 71 56.49 -1.51 -15.56
CA LEU A 71 57.11 -0.90 -16.77
C LEU A 71 56.02 -0.78 -17.88
N ARG A 72 55.44 0.40 -18.15
CA ARG A 72 55.82 1.48 -19.10
C ARG A 72 55.92 1.11 -20.60
N ALA A 73 55.07 1.79 -21.38
CA ALA A 73 55.29 2.41 -22.72
C ALA A 73 55.47 1.49 -23.95
N ARG A 74 55.02 1.77 -25.18
CA ARG A 74 54.23 2.82 -25.88
C ARG A 74 53.94 2.30 -27.34
N PRO A 75 53.29 3.05 -28.27
CA PRO A 75 52.38 2.55 -29.31
C PRO A 75 52.89 2.64 -30.76
N ASP A 76 52.08 2.20 -31.73
CA ASP A 76 51.96 2.78 -33.09
C ASP A 76 50.62 2.35 -33.72
N ARG A 77 49.68 3.24 -34.09
CA ARG A 77 49.58 4.06 -35.33
C ARG A 77 49.63 3.25 -36.63
N LEU A 78 48.53 3.25 -37.40
CA LEU A 78 48.35 4.06 -38.63
C LEU A 78 47.08 3.67 -39.42
N ARG A 79 46.30 4.71 -39.79
CA ARG A 79 45.62 5.01 -41.08
C ARG A 79 44.95 3.84 -41.83
N GLY A 80 43.68 3.88 -42.23
CA GLY A 80 42.86 5.02 -42.67
C GLY A 80 42.67 4.97 -44.19
N ALA A 81 41.43 4.80 -44.68
CA ALA A 81 41.01 5.28 -46.00
C ALA A 81 39.47 5.28 -46.12
N ARG A 82 38.95 6.46 -46.47
CA ARG A 82 37.56 6.75 -46.87
C ARG A 82 37.36 6.42 -48.34
N ARG A 83 36.10 6.17 -48.76
CA ARG A 83 35.36 6.82 -49.89
C ARG A 83 34.18 5.92 -50.34
N THR A 84 32.92 6.30 -50.16
CA THR A 84 32.01 7.25 -50.87
C THR A 84 31.07 6.58 -51.88
N GLY A 85 29.77 6.86 -51.71
CA GLY A 85 28.73 6.97 -52.77
C GLY A 85 28.10 5.65 -53.23
N ALA A 86 26.86 5.58 -53.70
CA ALA A 86 25.68 6.45 -53.76
C ALA A 86 24.57 5.63 -54.45
N ARG A 87 23.29 5.74 -54.01
CA ARG A 87 22.02 5.58 -54.77
C ARG A 87 21.79 4.22 -55.50
N ARG A 88 20.61 3.59 -55.57
CA ARG A 88 19.23 4.05 -55.77
C ARG A 88 18.27 2.84 -55.68
N ALA A 89 16.98 3.14 -55.59
CA ALA A 89 15.81 2.27 -55.45
C ALA A 89 15.57 1.20 -56.55
N GLY A 90 14.75 0.19 -56.20
CA GLY A 90 14.15 -0.78 -57.14
C GLY A 90 13.24 -1.79 -56.40
N GLU A 91 11.95 -1.72 -56.69
CA GLU A 91 10.79 -2.41 -56.10
C GLU A 91 10.64 -3.93 -56.48
N PRO A 92 9.59 -4.66 -56.03
CA PRO A 92 9.68 -6.06 -55.61
C PRO A 92 9.30 -7.09 -56.70
N ARG A 93 9.76 -8.33 -56.53
CA ARG A 93 9.30 -9.47 -57.33
C ARG A 93 8.18 -10.24 -56.62
N ARG A 94 7.03 -10.28 -57.29
CA ARG A 94 5.89 -11.18 -57.08
C ARG A 94 6.32 -12.64 -57.25
N VAL A 95 5.78 -13.54 -56.42
CA VAL A 95 5.66 -14.96 -56.73
C VAL A 95 4.19 -15.33 -56.68
N ASP A 96 3.74 -15.95 -57.76
CA ASP A 96 2.36 -16.24 -58.08
C ASP A 96 1.90 -17.60 -57.52
N ARG A 97 0.59 -17.71 -57.34
CA ARG A 97 -0.17 -18.85 -56.81
C ARG A 97 -0.02 -20.12 -57.65
N ARG A 98 0.10 -21.30 -57.02
CA ARG A 98 -0.57 -22.56 -57.43
C ARG A 98 -0.82 -23.51 -56.24
N GLN A 99 -2.08 -23.88 -56.05
CA GLN A 99 -2.63 -25.08 -55.40
C GLN A 99 -3.63 -25.71 -56.41
N PRO A 100 -4.22 -26.92 -56.23
CA PRO A 100 -4.10 -27.91 -55.15
C PRO A 100 -3.91 -29.37 -55.65
N GLY A 101 -3.68 -30.32 -54.73
CA GLY A 101 -3.85 -31.75 -55.04
C GLY A 101 -3.58 -32.69 -53.86
N GLY A 102 -4.59 -33.52 -53.53
CA GLY A 102 -4.39 -34.90 -53.04
C GLY A 102 -4.43 -35.15 -51.52
N ALA A 103 -5.59 -35.61 -51.04
CA ALA A 103 -5.75 -36.26 -49.73
C ALA A 103 -5.08 -37.66 -49.68
N PRO A 104 -4.92 -38.24 -48.47
CA PRO A 104 -5.30 -39.63 -48.29
C PRO A 104 -6.17 -39.92 -47.07
N ARG A 105 -6.71 -41.14 -47.08
CA ARG A 105 -7.96 -41.61 -46.49
C ARG A 105 -7.88 -42.02 -45.00
N ARG A 106 -9.09 -41.99 -44.44
CA ARG A 106 -9.61 -42.56 -43.17
C ARG A 106 -9.10 -43.97 -42.82
N ARG A 107 -8.94 -44.21 -41.51
CA ARG A 107 -9.26 -45.50 -40.86
C ARG A 107 -10.20 -45.25 -39.67
N SER A 108 -11.18 -46.14 -39.59
CA SER A 108 -12.34 -46.17 -38.70
C SER A 108 -12.16 -47.22 -37.60
N LEU A 109 -12.43 -46.83 -36.36
CA LEU A 109 -12.83 -47.67 -35.22
C LEU A 109 -13.62 -46.72 -34.30
N GLY A 110 -14.80 -46.97 -33.75
CA GLY A 110 -15.77 -48.05 -33.74
C GLY A 110 -16.84 -47.55 -32.77
N ARG A 111 -18.10 -47.50 -33.20
CA ARG A 111 -19.24 -47.07 -32.38
C ARG A 111 -19.54 -48.16 -31.34
N ALA A 112 -19.77 -47.77 -30.10
CA ALA A 112 -20.57 -48.54 -29.16
C ALA A 112 -21.77 -47.68 -28.73
N ASP A 113 -22.94 -48.22 -29.02
CA ASP A 113 -24.25 -47.74 -28.64
C ASP A 113 -24.43 -47.69 -27.12
N LEU A 114 -25.15 -46.67 -26.64
CA LEU A 114 -26.08 -46.80 -25.52
C LEU A 114 -27.07 -45.62 -25.55
N ARG A 115 -28.24 -45.85 -26.16
CA ARG A 115 -29.45 -45.06 -25.97
C ARG A 115 -30.43 -45.82 -25.09
N LEU A 116 -31.23 -45.03 -24.36
CA LEU A 116 -32.43 -45.34 -23.56
C LEU A 116 -32.14 -45.93 -22.17
N ARG A 117 -32.69 -45.39 -21.07
CA ARG A 117 -34.12 -45.12 -20.87
C ARG A 117 -34.41 -43.90 -19.99
N ARG A 118 -35.42 -43.16 -20.41
CA ARG A 118 -36.22 -42.21 -19.63
C ARG A 118 -37.20 -43.02 -18.77
N ARG A 119 -37.35 -42.73 -17.47
CA ARG A 119 -38.60 -42.99 -16.75
C ARG A 119 -38.77 -42.05 -15.56
N ALA A 120 -39.78 -41.20 -15.68
CA ALA A 120 -40.41 -40.49 -14.58
C ALA A 120 -41.12 -41.50 -13.65
N LEU A 121 -41.05 -41.24 -12.35
CA LEU A 121 -42.02 -41.76 -11.39
C LEU A 121 -42.36 -40.65 -10.38
N LEU A 122 -43.43 -39.94 -10.70
CA LEU A 122 -44.37 -39.39 -9.72
C LEU A 122 -44.99 -40.56 -8.96
N ARG A 123 -45.13 -40.47 -7.63
CA ARG A 123 -46.21 -41.09 -6.84
C ARG A 123 -46.21 -40.57 -5.39
N PRO A 124 -47.32 -40.73 -4.64
CA PRO A 124 -48.02 -39.63 -3.99
C PRO A 124 -47.84 -39.61 -2.46
N GLY A 125 -48.28 -38.52 -1.82
CA GLY A 125 -48.42 -38.45 -0.35
C GLY A 125 -49.44 -39.47 0.19
N PRO A 126 -49.56 -39.59 1.53
CA PRO A 126 -50.71 -38.90 2.12
C PRO A 126 -50.57 -38.42 3.60
N HIS A 127 -51.57 -37.61 3.99
CA HIS A 127 -52.11 -37.31 5.32
C HIS A 127 -51.35 -36.41 6.33
N ARG A 128 -51.89 -35.19 6.47
CA ARG A 128 -51.90 -34.37 7.71
C ARG A 128 -53.11 -34.78 8.58
N PRO A 129 -53.00 -34.77 9.93
CA PRO A 129 -54.15 -34.57 10.79
C PRO A 129 -54.42 -33.07 11.02
N ALA A 130 -55.70 -32.79 11.24
CA ALA A 130 -56.28 -31.47 11.47
C ALA A 130 -56.13 -31.00 12.93
N GLY A 131 -56.18 -29.68 13.11
CA GLY A 131 -56.60 -29.05 14.35
C GLY A 131 -55.52 -28.26 15.09
N VAL A 132 -55.36 -26.96 14.76
CA VAL A 132 -55.27 -25.87 15.74
C VAL A 132 -55.82 -24.60 15.07
N GLU A 133 -56.67 -23.89 15.80
CA GLU A 133 -57.48 -22.74 15.45
C GLU A 133 -56.71 -21.53 14.91
N ALA A 134 -57.38 -20.77 14.03
CA ALA A 134 -56.92 -19.50 13.48
C ALA A 134 -57.14 -18.35 14.48
N ALA A 135 -56.06 -17.67 14.86
CA ALA A 135 -56.09 -16.37 15.53
C ALA A 135 -56.11 -15.22 14.49
N PRO A 136 -56.72 -14.05 14.81
CA PRO A 136 -57.06 -13.06 13.81
C PRO A 136 -55.86 -12.22 13.35
N ALA A 137 -55.99 -11.71 12.13
CA ALA A 137 -55.05 -10.82 11.47
C ALA A 137 -54.75 -9.56 12.30
N GLY A 138 -53.49 -9.37 12.66
CA GLY A 138 -53.01 -8.18 13.38
C GLY A 138 -51.59 -7.82 12.95
N ALA A 139 -51.46 -6.62 12.38
CA ALA A 139 -50.24 -5.83 12.19
C ALA A 139 -49.06 -6.51 11.46
N ALA A 140 -49.00 -6.29 10.14
CA ALA A 140 -47.77 -6.46 9.37
C ALA A 140 -46.66 -5.56 9.93
N ALA A 141 -45.67 -6.17 10.57
CA ALA A 141 -44.43 -5.51 10.94
C ALA A 141 -43.78 -4.88 9.70
N PRO A 142 -43.23 -3.65 9.79
CA PRO A 142 -42.62 -3.01 8.63
C PRO A 142 -41.40 -3.82 8.23
N ARG A 143 -41.50 -4.50 7.08
CA ARG A 143 -40.34 -5.04 6.38
C ARG A 143 -39.37 -3.88 6.19
N ARG A 144 -38.31 -3.82 7.02
CA ARG A 144 -37.15 -2.95 6.78
C ARG A 144 -36.61 -3.34 5.42
N ARG A 145 -37.08 -2.65 4.38
CA ARG A 145 -36.41 -2.60 3.10
C ARG A 145 -35.02 -2.10 3.45
N HIS A 146 -34.04 -2.98 3.38
CA HIS A 146 -32.68 -2.57 3.11
C HIS A 146 -32.76 -1.72 1.85
N ARG A 147 -32.88 -0.39 2.02
CA ARG A 147 -32.42 0.56 1.03
C ARG A 147 -30.94 0.23 0.91
N ARG A 148 -30.63 -0.68 -0.01
CA ARG A 148 -29.29 -0.86 -0.54
C ARG A 148 -28.80 0.53 -0.86
N ASP A 149 -27.62 0.79 -0.35
CA ASP A 149 -26.84 2.00 -0.49
C ASP A 149 -26.35 2.14 -1.95
N GLU A 150 -27.26 2.03 -2.92
CA GLU A 150 -26.99 2.14 -4.36
C GLU A 150 -26.64 3.59 -4.77
N ARG A 151 -26.80 4.55 -3.85
CA ARG A 151 -26.45 5.97 -4.05
C ARG A 151 -25.04 6.35 -3.57
N ARG A 152 -24.17 5.39 -3.26
CA ARG A 152 -22.72 5.60 -3.10
C ARG A 152 -21.89 5.04 -4.28
N ARG A 153 -22.49 4.87 -5.46
CA ARG A 153 -21.86 4.27 -6.66
C ARG A 153 -21.33 5.25 -7.72
N GLY A 154 -21.27 6.56 -7.44
CA GLY A 154 -20.88 7.56 -8.46
C GLY A 154 -19.64 8.40 -8.15
N HIS A 155 -19.11 8.34 -6.93
CA HIS A 155 -17.89 9.04 -6.56
C HIS A 155 -17.04 8.02 -5.83
N LEU A 156 -15.95 7.58 -6.46
CA LEU A 156 -14.85 6.96 -5.73
C LEU A 156 -14.59 7.89 -4.54
N ALA A 157 -14.64 7.36 -3.31
CA ALA A 157 -14.42 8.16 -2.11
C ALA A 157 -13.20 9.04 -2.34
N VAL A 158 -13.24 10.30 -1.91
CA VAL A 158 -12.13 11.27 -2.07
C VAL A 158 -10.90 10.68 -1.40
N THR A 159 -10.17 9.87 -2.16
CA THR A 159 -8.99 9.14 -1.75
C THR A 159 -7.87 10.12 -2.00
N ARG A 160 -7.09 10.43 -0.98
CA ARG A 160 -5.91 11.28 -1.14
C ARG A 160 -5.05 10.68 -2.25
N VAL A 161 -4.70 11.49 -3.24
CA VAL A 161 -3.97 11.03 -4.42
C VAL A 161 -2.49 11.18 -4.15
N LEU A 162 -1.77 10.06 -4.20
CA LEU A 162 -0.34 9.99 -3.90
C LEU A 162 0.40 9.37 -5.09
N ARG A 163 1.29 10.13 -5.72
CA ARG A 163 2.24 9.63 -6.72
C ARG A 163 3.43 8.98 -6.05
N SER A 164 3.89 9.54 -4.92
CA SER A 164 5.01 8.99 -4.15
C SER A 164 4.71 8.93 -2.65
N ALA A 165 5.19 7.87 -2.02
CA ALA A 165 5.31 7.80 -0.56
C ALA A 165 6.74 7.37 -0.19
N LEU A 166 7.45 8.16 0.58
CA LEU A 166 8.87 7.93 0.92
C LEU A 166 9.00 7.33 2.32
N PHE A 167 9.57 6.12 2.42
CA PHE A 167 9.95 5.54 3.71
C PHE A 167 11.09 6.32 4.37
N VAL A 168 10.92 6.66 5.65
CA VAL A 168 11.91 7.32 6.49
C VAL A 168 11.95 6.62 7.84
N PRO A 169 13.10 6.10 8.31
CA PRO A 169 13.21 5.54 9.65
C PRO A 169 12.89 6.60 10.72
N ALA A 170 12.00 6.30 11.66
CA ALA A 170 11.57 7.25 12.68
C ALA A 170 12.71 7.72 13.60
N ASN A 171 13.76 6.92 13.78
CA ASN A 171 14.96 7.29 14.55
C ASN A 171 15.93 8.24 13.80
N ARG A 172 15.56 8.72 12.60
CA ARG A 172 16.36 9.64 11.78
C ARG A 172 15.65 10.97 11.58
N GLU A 173 15.44 11.72 12.66
CA GLU A 173 14.80 13.05 12.66
C GLU A 173 15.27 13.96 11.51
N SER A 174 16.59 14.14 11.36
CA SER A 174 17.17 14.95 10.27
C SER A 174 16.83 14.52 8.83
N TRP A 175 16.21 13.36 8.63
CA TRP A 175 15.80 12.86 7.32
C TRP A 175 14.37 13.27 6.96
N VAL A 176 13.53 13.67 7.93
CA VAL A 176 12.18 14.19 7.67
C VAL A 176 12.26 15.44 6.80
N ALA A 177 13.12 16.40 7.16
CA ALA A 177 13.37 17.59 6.35
C ALA A 177 13.86 17.28 4.92
N LYS A 178 14.68 16.23 4.75
CA LYS A 178 15.13 15.78 3.43
C LYS A 178 14.00 15.15 2.62
N ALA A 179 13.09 14.44 3.29
CA ALA A 179 11.92 13.86 2.66
C ALA A 179 10.97 14.96 2.16
N VAL A 180 10.70 15.98 2.99
CA VAL A 180 9.95 17.17 2.57
C VAL A 180 10.61 17.84 1.37
N ALA A 181 11.92 18.10 1.44
CA ALA A 181 12.67 18.74 0.35
C ALA A 181 12.72 17.92 -0.95
N SER A 182 12.43 16.61 -0.91
CA SER A 182 12.36 15.77 -2.11
C SER A 182 11.09 16.00 -2.94
N GLY A 183 10.09 16.68 -2.38
CA GLY A 183 8.79 16.92 -3.02
C GLY A 183 7.90 15.67 -3.05
N THR A 184 8.03 14.79 -2.06
CA THR A 184 7.17 13.59 -1.96
C THR A 184 5.76 13.95 -1.53
N ASP A 185 4.75 13.27 -2.09
CA ASP A 185 3.36 13.52 -1.71
C ASP A 185 3.04 13.00 -0.28
N SER A 186 3.75 11.96 0.16
CA SER A 186 3.64 11.42 1.51
C SER A 186 4.97 10.89 2.05
N VAL A 187 5.10 10.85 3.38
CA VAL A 187 6.21 10.23 4.11
C VAL A 187 5.67 9.12 5.01
N ILE A 188 6.29 7.95 4.94
CA ILE A 188 6.01 6.81 5.83
C ILE A 188 7.12 6.76 6.89
N LEU A 189 6.82 7.24 8.09
CA LEU A 189 7.70 7.16 9.25
C LEU A 189 7.68 5.73 9.78
N ASP A 190 8.82 5.06 9.73
CA ASP A 190 8.94 3.64 10.05
C ASP A 190 9.43 3.41 11.49
N LEU A 191 8.61 2.76 12.31
CA LEU A 191 8.97 2.26 13.65
C LEU A 191 9.36 0.78 13.65
N GLU A 192 9.27 0.12 12.49
CA GLU A 192 9.35 -1.32 12.35
C GLU A 192 10.72 -1.79 11.85
N ASP A 193 10.83 -2.37 10.66
CA ASP A 193 12.06 -3.03 10.20
C ASP A 193 13.26 -2.06 10.05
N ALA A 194 13.04 -0.77 9.82
CA ALA A 194 14.13 0.20 9.69
C ALA A 194 14.67 0.73 11.04
N VAL A 195 14.09 0.31 12.18
CA VAL A 195 14.47 0.75 13.52
C VAL A 195 15.03 -0.41 14.34
N PRO A 196 16.28 -0.31 14.85
CA PRO A 196 16.84 -1.29 15.76
C PRO A 196 15.96 -1.54 16.99
N VAL A 197 15.89 -2.79 17.44
CA VAL A 197 14.97 -3.22 18.52
C VAL A 197 15.11 -2.37 19.79
N ASP A 198 16.34 -2.04 20.19
CA ASP A 198 16.68 -1.23 21.36
C ASP A 198 16.29 0.25 21.22
N GLN A 199 16.01 0.71 20.00
CA GLN A 199 15.64 2.10 19.71
C GLN A 199 14.14 2.28 19.48
N LYS A 200 13.36 1.20 19.32
CA LYS A 200 11.92 1.28 18.97
C LYS A 200 11.11 2.15 19.93
N VAL A 201 11.30 1.96 21.24
CA VAL A 201 10.57 2.72 22.27
C VAL A 201 10.87 4.21 22.18
N ALA A 202 12.16 4.58 22.10
CA ALA A 202 12.57 5.98 21.98
C ALA A 202 12.15 6.62 20.65
N SER A 203 12.05 5.82 19.59
CA SER A 203 11.69 6.31 18.25
C SER A 203 10.22 6.73 18.13
N ARG A 204 9.35 6.35 19.06
CA ARG A 204 7.93 6.75 19.05
C ARG A 204 7.74 8.25 19.17
N GLU A 205 8.49 8.87 20.08
CA GLU A 205 8.41 10.33 20.26
C GLU A 205 8.98 11.06 19.04
N LEU A 206 10.06 10.53 18.45
CA LEU A 206 10.62 11.05 17.20
C LEU A 206 9.65 10.90 16.03
N ALA A 207 8.90 9.79 15.97
CA ALA A 207 7.84 9.63 14.97
C ALA A 207 6.72 10.66 15.19
N ARG A 208 6.30 10.91 16.43
CA ARG A 208 5.30 11.94 16.76
C ARG A 208 5.76 13.34 16.34
N GLN A 209 7.01 13.69 16.64
CA GLN A 209 7.61 14.95 16.19
C GLN A 209 7.68 15.04 14.66
N GLY A 210 8.10 13.96 14.00
CA GLY A 210 8.08 13.89 12.53
C GLY A 210 6.68 14.07 11.94
N VAL A 211 5.63 13.54 12.58
CA VAL A 211 4.23 13.75 12.16
C VAL A 211 3.86 15.24 12.24
N LEU A 212 4.22 15.92 13.32
CA LEU A 212 3.98 17.35 13.50
C LEU A 212 4.74 18.18 12.44
N GLU A 213 6.01 17.88 12.23
CA GLU A 213 6.84 18.56 11.20
C GLU A 213 6.26 18.39 9.79
N LEU A 214 5.76 17.19 9.46
CA LEU A 214 5.12 16.92 8.18
C LEU A 214 3.81 17.67 8.03
N ALA A 215 2.99 17.75 9.09
CA ALA A 215 1.76 18.53 9.10
C ALA A 215 2.02 20.02 8.87
N ASP A 216 3.03 20.59 9.55
CA ASP A 216 3.47 21.98 9.36
C ASP A 216 3.97 22.25 7.93
N ALA A 217 4.64 21.25 7.32
CA ALA A 217 5.09 21.31 5.93
C ALA A 217 3.99 21.03 4.90
N GLY A 218 2.77 20.68 5.32
CA GLY A 218 1.68 20.28 4.43
C GLY A 218 1.89 18.94 3.72
N VAL A 219 2.82 18.10 4.20
CA VAL A 219 3.13 16.78 3.63
C VAL A 219 2.36 15.70 4.37
N HIS A 220 1.76 14.76 3.64
CA HIS A 220 0.94 13.72 4.25
C HIS A 220 1.77 12.69 5.03
N ALA A 221 1.44 12.51 6.31
CA ALA A 221 2.12 11.57 7.18
C ALA A 221 1.43 10.19 7.19
N GLN A 222 2.25 9.14 7.11
CA GLN A 222 1.89 7.79 7.48
C GLN A 222 2.89 7.30 8.53
N VAL A 223 2.46 6.46 9.45
CA VAL A 223 3.35 5.80 10.41
C VAL A 223 3.21 4.29 10.26
N ARG A 224 4.31 3.63 9.90
CA ARG A 224 4.40 2.17 9.97
C ARG A 224 4.76 1.76 11.39
N VAL A 225 3.77 1.25 12.11
CA VAL A 225 3.92 0.76 13.49
C VAL A 225 4.52 -0.63 13.51
N ASN A 226 4.89 -1.15 14.68
CA ASN A 226 5.31 -2.54 14.81
C ASN A 226 4.13 -3.52 14.66
N GLY A 227 4.43 -4.73 14.20
CA GLY A 227 3.46 -5.82 14.03
C GLY A 227 2.87 -6.34 15.35
N TRP A 228 1.67 -6.94 15.28
CA TRP A 228 0.93 -7.42 16.45
C TRP A 228 1.70 -8.44 17.31
N ASP A 229 2.57 -9.22 16.69
CA ASP A 229 3.40 -10.25 17.31
C ASP A 229 4.52 -9.68 18.19
N THR A 230 4.88 -8.41 18.00
CA THR A 230 5.91 -7.73 18.80
C THR A 230 5.42 -7.26 20.17
N GLY A 231 4.10 -7.12 20.34
CA GLY A 231 3.49 -6.47 21.52
C GLY A 231 3.64 -4.95 21.57
N LEU A 232 4.29 -4.32 20.58
CA LEU A 232 4.59 -2.87 20.59
C LEU A 232 3.52 -2.01 19.89
N THR A 233 2.69 -2.60 19.02
CA THR A 233 1.70 -1.89 18.17
C THR A 233 0.83 -0.90 18.94
N ALA A 234 0.31 -1.28 20.11
CA ALA A 234 -0.63 -0.44 20.85
C ALA A 234 0.02 0.84 21.38
N GLU A 235 1.26 0.73 21.87
CA GLU A 235 2.02 1.88 22.37
C GLU A 235 2.54 2.75 21.22
N ASP A 236 2.91 2.14 20.08
CA ASP A 236 3.30 2.88 18.89
C ASP A 236 2.15 3.77 18.40
N VAL A 237 0.94 3.21 18.24
CA VAL A 237 -0.24 3.97 17.79
C VAL A 237 -0.61 5.07 18.78
N ARG A 238 -0.61 4.79 20.09
CA ARG A 238 -0.86 5.83 21.11
C ARG A 238 0.19 6.93 21.09
N GLY A 239 1.44 6.57 20.83
CA GLY A 239 2.55 7.52 20.84
C GLY A 239 2.52 8.50 19.67
N VAL A 240 1.99 8.10 18.51
CA VAL A 240 2.03 8.94 17.30
C VAL A 240 0.75 9.72 17.01
N LEU A 241 -0.40 9.30 17.56
CA LEU A 241 -1.63 10.10 17.49
C LEU A 241 -1.60 11.19 18.56
N THR A 242 -2.08 12.38 18.23
CA THR A 242 -2.04 13.54 19.13
C THR A 242 -3.34 14.35 19.07
N GLY A 243 -3.71 15.01 20.17
CA GLY A 243 -4.81 15.98 20.17
C GLY A 243 -4.42 17.35 19.58
N GLU A 244 -3.15 17.54 19.21
CA GLU A 244 -2.63 18.78 18.63
C GLU A 244 -3.02 18.97 17.16
N LEU A 245 -3.31 17.86 16.45
CA LEU A 245 -3.63 17.88 15.03
C LEU A 245 -5.13 17.62 14.78
N PRO A 246 -5.74 18.31 13.81
CA PRO A 246 -7.10 17.98 13.38
C PRO A 246 -7.12 16.63 12.66
N ALA A 247 -8.32 16.05 12.53
CA ALA A 247 -8.54 14.71 11.99
C ALA A 247 -7.89 14.48 10.62
N GLU A 248 -7.90 15.48 9.75
CA GLU A 248 -7.37 15.45 8.38
C GLU A 248 -5.84 15.51 8.28
N GLN A 249 -5.15 15.90 9.37
CA GLN A 249 -3.69 15.95 9.48
C GLN A 249 -3.12 14.83 10.35
N GLN A 250 -3.98 14.02 10.98
CA GLN A 250 -3.54 12.82 11.69
C GLN A 250 -2.82 11.88 10.72
N PRO A 251 -1.76 11.18 11.18
CA PRO A 251 -1.07 10.22 10.34
C PRO A 251 -1.98 9.03 10.05
N GLU A 252 -1.84 8.45 8.86
CA GLU A 252 -2.42 7.11 8.64
C GLU A 252 -1.57 6.05 9.34
N ILE A 253 -2.22 5.05 9.93
CA ILE A 253 -1.53 3.97 10.63
C ILE A 253 -1.38 2.76 9.71
N LEU A 254 -0.16 2.54 9.24
CA LEU A 254 0.22 1.38 8.45
C LEU A 254 0.60 0.22 9.38
N LEU A 255 -0.28 -0.77 9.47
CA LEU A 255 0.01 -2.02 10.18
C LEU A 255 0.80 -2.96 9.26
N PRO A 256 2.02 -3.38 9.63
CA PRO A 256 2.78 -4.31 8.82
C PRO A 256 2.25 -5.75 8.99
N LYS A 257 2.66 -6.61 8.06
CA LYS A 257 2.49 -8.07 8.07
C LYS A 257 1.03 -8.49 8.28
N VAL A 258 0.08 -7.72 7.75
CA VAL A 258 -1.34 -8.08 7.69
C VAL A 258 -1.49 -9.43 6.98
N ARG A 259 -2.33 -10.33 7.52
CA ARG A 259 -2.63 -11.65 6.94
C ARG A 259 -4.12 -11.81 6.65
N ALA A 260 -4.99 -11.12 7.38
CA ALA A 260 -6.43 -11.22 7.23
C ALA A 260 -7.14 -9.90 7.62
N ALA A 261 -8.44 -9.82 7.30
CA ALA A 261 -9.26 -8.66 7.64
C ALA A 261 -9.31 -8.38 9.14
N ASP A 262 -9.23 -9.42 9.99
CA ASP A 262 -9.28 -9.25 11.44
C ASP A 262 -8.12 -8.42 11.99
N ASP A 263 -6.94 -8.45 11.34
CA ASP A 263 -5.77 -7.65 11.74
C ASP A 263 -6.09 -6.14 11.70
N LEU A 264 -6.71 -5.69 10.59
CA LEU A 264 -7.10 -4.30 10.41
C LEU A 264 -8.39 -3.95 11.15
N LEU A 265 -9.34 -4.88 11.30
CA LEU A 265 -10.54 -4.66 12.12
C LEU A 265 -10.20 -4.53 13.61
N ARG A 266 -9.20 -5.27 14.10
CA ARG A 266 -8.65 -5.11 15.45
C ARG A 266 -8.02 -3.72 15.61
N LEU A 267 -7.21 -3.28 14.66
CA LEU A 267 -6.64 -1.92 14.66
C LEU A 267 -7.75 -0.86 14.62
N GLY A 268 -8.75 -1.01 13.75
CA GLY A 268 -9.85 -0.05 13.61
C GLY A 268 -10.72 0.08 14.87
N ARG A 269 -10.90 -1.00 15.63
CA ARG A 269 -11.54 -0.97 16.96
C ARG A 269 -10.70 -0.21 17.97
N PHE A 270 -9.39 -0.40 17.97
CA PHE A 270 -8.48 0.30 18.85
C PHE A 270 -8.43 1.81 18.53
N LEU A 271 -8.29 2.16 17.24
CA LEU A 271 -8.32 3.55 16.77
C LEU A 271 -9.61 4.25 17.15
N ARG A 272 -10.77 3.58 17.07
CA ARG A 272 -12.05 4.16 17.51
C ARG A 272 -12.03 4.60 18.97
N VAL A 273 -11.34 3.88 19.86
CA VAL A 273 -11.20 4.27 21.27
C VAL A 273 -10.31 5.50 21.36
N LEU A 274 -9.15 5.49 20.71
CA LEU A 274 -8.20 6.61 20.73
C LEU A 274 -8.78 7.89 20.12
N GLU A 275 -9.53 7.78 19.02
CA GLU A 275 -10.24 8.91 18.42
C GLU A 275 -11.21 9.54 19.43
N GLY A 276 -11.95 8.73 20.19
CA GLY A 276 -12.82 9.23 21.25
C GLY A 276 -12.05 9.90 22.40
N GLU A 277 -10.91 9.31 22.82
CA GLU A 277 -10.03 9.88 23.85
C GLU A 277 -9.42 11.22 23.41
N LEU A 278 -9.10 11.36 22.12
CA LEU A 278 -8.50 12.56 21.53
C LEU A 278 -9.53 13.58 21.02
N GLY A 279 -10.83 13.31 21.13
CA GLY A 279 -11.89 14.18 20.62
C GLY A 279 -11.98 14.26 19.09
N LEU A 280 -11.40 13.28 18.38
CA LEU A 280 -11.44 13.17 16.93
C LEU A 280 -12.76 12.54 16.46
N GLN A 281 -13.16 12.84 15.21
CA GLN A 281 -14.27 12.15 14.59
C GLN A 281 -13.98 10.64 14.51
N ILE A 282 -14.91 9.81 14.98
CA ILE A 282 -14.78 8.36 14.84
C ILE A 282 -14.69 7.98 13.36
N GLY A 283 -13.63 7.26 12.99
CA GLY A 283 -13.34 6.90 11.61
C GLY A 283 -12.33 7.82 10.91
N ALA A 284 -11.83 8.86 11.57
CA ALA A 284 -10.88 9.83 11.02
C ALA A 284 -9.54 9.18 10.61
N VAL A 285 -8.94 8.40 11.50
CA VAL A 285 -7.60 7.82 11.29
C VAL A 285 -7.70 6.65 10.31
N ARG A 286 -6.99 6.76 9.18
CA ARG A 286 -6.98 5.75 8.12
C ARG A 286 -5.93 4.68 8.37
N THR A 287 -6.14 3.52 7.75
CA THR A 287 -5.29 2.34 7.93
C THR A 287 -4.96 1.72 6.57
N PRO A 288 -3.97 2.26 5.85
CA PRO A 288 -3.58 1.73 4.55
C PRO A 288 -3.25 0.24 4.62
N LEU A 289 -3.59 -0.49 3.57
CA LEU A 289 -3.23 -1.90 3.45
C LEU A 289 -1.92 -2.06 2.68
N GLY A 290 -0.88 -2.51 3.37
CA GLY A 290 0.34 -3.04 2.74
C GLY A 290 0.20 -4.54 2.44
N LEU A 291 0.27 -4.92 1.17
CA LEU A 291 0.34 -6.33 0.78
C LEU A 291 1.78 -6.82 0.80
N GLU A 292 2.19 -7.41 1.93
CA GLU A 292 3.53 -7.98 2.10
C GLU A 292 3.54 -9.44 2.57
N THR A 293 2.35 -10.04 2.73
CA THR A 293 2.18 -11.47 3.01
C THR A 293 1.41 -12.15 1.89
N ALA A 294 1.69 -13.43 1.64
CA ALA A 294 0.98 -14.24 0.66
C ALA A 294 -0.51 -14.34 0.97
N GLU A 295 -0.88 -14.41 2.26
CA GLU A 295 -2.26 -14.43 2.71
C GLU A 295 -3.00 -13.14 2.36
N ALA A 296 -2.39 -11.98 2.63
CA ALA A 296 -2.99 -10.71 2.27
C ALA A 296 -3.07 -10.54 0.75
N MET A 297 -2.03 -10.92 -0.01
CA MET A 297 -2.06 -10.86 -1.48
C MET A 297 -3.15 -11.76 -2.07
N ARG A 298 -3.40 -12.93 -1.47
CA ARG A 298 -4.47 -13.84 -1.88
C ARG A 298 -5.85 -13.25 -1.60
N ALA A 299 -6.03 -12.61 -0.43
CA ALA A 299 -7.31 -12.16 0.10
C ALA A 299 -7.53 -10.63 0.02
N ALA A 300 -6.76 -9.90 -0.80
CA ALA A 300 -6.73 -8.43 -0.77
C ALA A 300 -8.12 -7.81 -0.97
N TYR A 301 -8.91 -8.29 -1.94
CA TYR A 301 -10.30 -7.84 -2.13
C TYR A 301 -11.13 -7.97 -0.84
N ASP A 302 -11.12 -9.15 -0.21
CA ASP A 302 -11.93 -9.41 0.98
C ASP A 302 -11.49 -8.55 2.18
N ILE A 303 -10.18 -8.34 2.35
CA ILE A 303 -9.62 -7.47 3.38
C ILE A 303 -10.11 -6.04 3.18
N LEU A 304 -9.94 -5.50 1.97
CA LEU A 304 -10.34 -4.12 1.66
C LEU A 304 -11.85 -3.92 1.80
N ARG A 305 -12.68 -4.88 1.38
CA ARG A 305 -14.13 -4.81 1.54
C ARG A 305 -14.59 -4.85 2.99
N ALA A 306 -13.84 -5.55 3.86
CA ALA A 306 -14.15 -5.64 5.27
C ALA A 306 -13.69 -4.42 6.08
N CYS A 307 -12.73 -3.63 5.58
CA CYS A 307 -12.03 -2.60 6.34
C CYS A 307 -12.24 -1.19 5.74
N PRO A 308 -13.31 -0.46 6.13
CA PRO A 308 -13.61 0.87 5.58
C PRO A 308 -12.52 1.94 5.80
N ARG A 309 -11.60 1.73 6.74
CA ARG A 309 -10.47 2.63 7.00
C ARG A 309 -9.31 2.44 6.01
N ALA A 310 -9.29 1.35 5.24
CA ALA A 310 -8.26 1.04 4.26
C ALA A 310 -8.59 1.68 2.90
N GLU A 311 -8.38 2.99 2.79
CA GLU A 311 -8.63 3.76 1.56
C GLU A 311 -7.37 3.87 0.68
N LEU A 312 -6.19 3.67 1.25
CA LEU A 312 -4.91 3.55 0.54
C LEU A 312 -4.43 2.10 0.56
N PHE A 313 -3.75 1.71 -0.52
CA PHE A 313 -3.30 0.35 -0.76
C PHE A 313 -1.95 0.37 -1.46
N PHE A 314 -1.02 -0.46 -1.00
CA PHE A 314 0.18 -0.71 -1.79
C PHE A 314 0.55 -2.20 -1.83
N LEU A 315 1.06 -2.62 -2.99
CA LEU A 315 1.68 -3.93 -3.15
C LEU A 315 3.18 -3.84 -2.85
N ALA A 316 3.68 -4.64 -1.91
CA ALA A 316 5.11 -4.83 -1.76
C ALA A 316 5.62 -5.85 -2.79
N ALA A 317 6.51 -5.43 -3.69
CA ALA A 317 7.13 -6.27 -4.72
C ALA A 317 8.66 -6.10 -4.79
N GLY A 318 9.29 -5.80 -3.65
CA GLY A 318 10.73 -5.55 -3.53
C GLY A 318 11.64 -6.76 -3.48
N ALA A 319 12.94 -6.49 -3.60
CA ALA A 319 14.00 -7.48 -3.40
C ALA A 319 14.16 -7.84 -1.93
N GLY A 320 14.11 -9.13 -1.60
CA GLY A 320 14.47 -9.64 -0.28
C GLY A 320 13.56 -9.23 0.89
N GLY A 321 12.48 -8.48 0.62
CA GLY A 321 11.50 -8.08 1.63
C GLY A 321 10.48 -9.17 1.97
N ASP A 322 9.58 -8.87 2.91
CA ASP A 322 8.55 -9.78 3.42
C ASP A 322 7.72 -10.45 2.32
N ALA A 323 7.33 -9.68 1.29
CA ALA A 323 6.61 -10.20 0.13
C ALA A 323 7.36 -11.34 -0.58
N SER A 324 8.64 -11.12 -0.89
CA SER A 324 9.49 -12.12 -1.57
C SER A 324 9.69 -13.36 -0.73
N ARG A 325 9.88 -13.19 0.59
CA ARG A 325 10.03 -14.30 1.55
C ARG A 325 8.73 -15.07 1.71
N SER A 326 7.59 -14.39 1.77
CA SER A 326 6.28 -14.99 2.01
C SER A 326 5.76 -15.76 0.80
N VAL A 327 5.99 -15.24 -0.41
CA VAL A 327 5.57 -15.89 -1.66
C VAL A 327 6.64 -16.87 -2.19
N GLY A 328 7.92 -16.58 -1.97
CA GLY A 328 9.04 -17.39 -2.44
C GLY A 328 9.57 -17.02 -3.83
N TYR A 329 9.31 -15.80 -4.32
CA TYR A 329 9.87 -15.33 -5.60
C TYR A 329 11.27 -14.73 -5.41
N VAL A 330 12.09 -14.76 -6.46
CA VAL A 330 13.40 -14.09 -6.52
C VAL A 330 13.25 -12.82 -7.35
N TRP A 331 13.46 -11.67 -6.72
CA TRP A 331 13.31 -10.37 -7.39
C TRP A 331 14.23 -10.22 -8.59
N SER A 332 13.71 -9.63 -9.65
CA SER A 332 14.46 -9.27 -10.85
C SER A 332 14.11 -7.85 -11.31
N LYS A 333 15.03 -7.22 -12.06
CA LYS A 333 14.76 -5.91 -12.70
C LYS A 333 13.61 -5.96 -13.70
N GLN A 334 13.37 -7.14 -14.29
CA GLN A 334 12.29 -7.36 -15.25
C GLN A 334 10.93 -7.39 -14.56
N GLY A 335 10.87 -7.80 -13.29
CA GLY A 335 9.64 -7.84 -12.49
C GLY A 335 8.60 -8.86 -12.98
N THR A 336 8.97 -9.77 -13.89
CA THR A 336 8.06 -10.79 -14.45
C THR A 336 7.57 -11.78 -13.39
N GLU A 337 8.40 -12.05 -12.38
CA GLU A 337 8.07 -12.93 -11.25
C GLU A 337 6.93 -12.40 -10.37
N THR A 338 6.69 -11.08 -10.38
CA THR A 338 5.62 -10.43 -9.62
C THR A 338 4.47 -9.93 -10.51
N LEU A 339 4.51 -10.18 -11.83
CA LEU A 339 3.51 -9.65 -12.77
C LEU A 339 2.08 -10.07 -12.40
N TYR A 340 1.86 -11.34 -12.07
CA TYR A 340 0.55 -11.82 -11.60
C TYR A 340 0.10 -11.09 -10.33
N LEU A 341 1.00 -10.93 -9.36
CA LEU A 341 0.70 -10.26 -8.10
C LEU A 341 0.32 -8.80 -8.33
N ARG A 342 1.05 -8.10 -9.21
CA ARG A 342 0.80 -6.71 -9.62
C ARG A 342 -0.57 -6.56 -10.30
N SER A 343 -0.85 -7.39 -11.31
CA SER A 343 -2.14 -7.36 -12.01
C SER A 343 -3.31 -7.71 -11.09
N LYS A 344 -3.16 -8.73 -10.23
CA LYS A 344 -4.18 -9.11 -9.25
C LYS A 344 -4.41 -8.00 -8.22
N ALA A 345 -3.36 -7.38 -7.72
CA ALA A 345 -3.45 -6.28 -6.75
C ALA A 345 -4.27 -5.11 -7.30
N VAL A 346 -4.04 -4.69 -8.55
CA VAL A 346 -4.84 -3.66 -9.20
C VAL A 346 -6.31 -4.08 -9.37
N LEU A 347 -6.56 -5.33 -9.79
CA LEU A 347 -7.92 -5.85 -9.92
C LEU A 347 -8.67 -5.82 -8.59
N ASP A 348 -8.05 -6.38 -7.54
CA ASP A 348 -8.62 -6.47 -6.21
C ASP A 348 -8.89 -5.08 -5.61
N SER A 349 -7.95 -4.14 -5.77
CA SER A 349 -8.10 -2.77 -5.27
C SER A 349 -9.27 -2.06 -5.96
N ARG A 350 -9.36 -2.15 -7.29
CA ARG A 350 -10.45 -1.54 -8.07
C ARG A 350 -11.80 -2.18 -7.75
N ALA A 351 -11.85 -3.51 -7.64
CA ALA A 351 -13.05 -4.23 -7.24
C ALA A 351 -13.52 -3.84 -5.83
N ALA A 352 -12.59 -3.53 -4.92
CA ALA A 352 -12.91 -3.06 -3.58
C ALA A 352 -13.35 -1.59 -3.52
N GLY A 353 -13.11 -0.81 -4.57
CA GLY A 353 -13.45 0.62 -4.67
C GLY A 353 -12.27 1.57 -4.47
N ILE A 354 -11.04 1.06 -4.42
CA ILE A 354 -9.82 1.86 -4.31
C ILE A 354 -9.36 2.25 -5.72
N ALA A 355 -9.36 3.55 -5.98
CA ALA A 355 -9.06 4.10 -7.30
C ALA A 355 -7.56 4.10 -7.64
N TYR A 356 -6.73 4.42 -6.65
CA TYR A 356 -5.35 4.81 -6.86
C TYR A 356 -4.40 3.91 -6.05
N PRO A 357 -4.27 2.61 -6.42
CA PRO A 357 -3.34 1.72 -5.76
C PRO A 357 -1.89 2.15 -6.04
N MET A 358 -1.00 1.88 -5.09
CA MET A 358 0.43 2.09 -5.21
C MET A 358 1.18 0.75 -5.27
N VAL A 359 2.44 0.80 -5.67
CA VAL A 359 3.35 -0.36 -5.67
C VAL A 359 4.71 0.01 -5.08
N SER A 360 5.36 -0.92 -4.42
CA SER A 360 6.77 -0.87 -4.05
C SER A 360 7.47 -2.06 -4.72
N SER A 361 8.77 -2.10 -4.93
CA SER A 361 9.84 -1.14 -4.65
C SER A 361 10.91 -1.34 -5.72
N TRP A 362 11.60 -0.26 -6.04
CA TRP A 362 12.83 -0.32 -6.80
C TRP A 362 14.01 -0.35 -5.83
N TRP A 363 14.81 -1.42 -5.87
CA TRP A 363 15.86 -1.65 -4.87
C TRP A 363 17.20 -1.02 -5.24
N GLU A 364 17.49 -0.89 -6.54
CA GLU A 364 18.77 -0.34 -7.01
C GLU A 364 18.77 1.18 -7.00
N ILE A 365 19.19 1.77 -5.88
CA ILE A 365 19.13 3.22 -5.63
C ILE A 365 19.71 4.05 -6.78
N ALA A 366 20.85 3.64 -7.34
CA ALA A 366 21.56 4.37 -8.39
C ALA A 366 20.97 4.18 -9.80
N ASP A 367 20.19 3.12 -10.04
CA ASP A 367 19.63 2.81 -11.36
C ASP A 367 18.30 3.55 -11.57
N LEU A 368 18.37 4.87 -11.78
CA LEU A 368 17.19 5.71 -12.00
C LEU A 368 16.47 5.43 -13.32
N GLU A 369 17.19 4.95 -14.33
CA GLU A 369 16.58 4.53 -15.60
C GLU A 369 15.76 3.24 -15.43
N GLY A 370 16.28 2.29 -14.65
CA GLY A 370 15.56 1.08 -14.28
C GLY A 370 14.31 1.40 -13.47
N LEU A 371 14.41 2.33 -12.51
CA LEU A 371 13.25 2.85 -11.79
C LEU A 371 12.20 3.43 -12.74
N GLU A 372 12.60 4.28 -13.70
CA GLU A 372 11.64 4.87 -14.65
C GLU A 372 10.94 3.79 -15.49
N ARG A 373 11.67 2.77 -15.95
CA ARG A 373 11.08 1.64 -16.68
C ARG A 373 10.07 0.85 -15.84
N ASP A 374 10.42 0.53 -14.59
CA ASP A 374 9.51 -0.17 -13.68
C ASP A 374 8.29 0.69 -13.32
N ALA A 375 8.47 1.98 -13.06
CA ALA A 375 7.37 2.92 -12.79
C ALA A 375 6.39 2.99 -13.98
N ARG A 376 6.90 3.09 -15.21
CA ARG A 376 6.06 3.11 -16.43
C ARG A 376 5.30 1.80 -16.62
N LEU A 377 5.95 0.66 -16.39
CA LEU A 377 5.29 -0.65 -16.42
C LEU A 377 4.14 -0.69 -15.40
N ASN A 378 4.39 -0.30 -14.15
CA ASN A 378 3.36 -0.31 -13.11
C ASN A 378 2.22 0.68 -13.40
N ARG A 379 2.51 1.88 -13.93
CA ARG A 379 1.50 2.83 -14.41
C ARG A 379 0.60 2.18 -15.47
N SER A 380 1.19 1.44 -16.41
CA SER A 380 0.46 0.74 -17.48
C SER A 380 -0.43 -0.40 -16.96
N LEU A 381 -0.04 -1.05 -15.86
CA LEU A 381 -0.87 -2.07 -15.20
C LEU A 381 -2.07 -1.46 -14.44
N GLY A 382 -2.02 -0.17 -14.11
CA GLY A 382 -3.11 0.55 -13.44
C GLY A 382 -2.74 1.15 -12.08
N PHE A 383 -1.48 1.01 -11.63
CA PHE A 383 -1.01 1.74 -10.45
C PHE A 383 -0.97 3.26 -10.71
N ARG A 384 -1.06 4.03 -9.63
CA ARG A 384 -1.09 5.50 -9.67
C ARG A 384 -0.08 6.17 -8.75
N GLY A 385 0.75 5.39 -8.08
CA GLY A 385 1.92 5.88 -7.37
C GLY A 385 2.86 4.75 -6.99
N MET A 386 4.00 5.14 -6.41
CA MET A 386 4.99 4.21 -5.88
C MET A 386 5.43 4.57 -4.46
N VAL A 387 5.62 3.53 -3.66
CA VAL A 387 6.33 3.64 -2.39
C VAL A 387 7.83 3.50 -2.68
N VAL A 388 8.61 4.48 -2.25
CA VAL A 388 10.06 4.60 -2.49
C VAL A 388 10.83 4.64 -1.18
N MET A 389 12.13 4.31 -1.23
CA MET A 389 13.00 4.26 -0.03
C MET A 389 14.13 5.29 -0.05
N HIS A 390 14.31 6.00 -1.17
CA HIS A 390 15.38 6.98 -1.30
C HIS A 390 14.85 8.27 -1.95
N PRO A 391 15.22 9.46 -1.45
CA PRO A 391 14.71 10.74 -1.94
C PRO A 391 15.02 11.00 -3.43
N SER A 392 16.10 10.44 -3.97
CA SER A 392 16.42 10.58 -5.41
C SER A 392 15.41 9.88 -6.33
N HIS A 393 14.58 8.98 -5.82
CA HIS A 393 13.54 8.29 -6.60
C HIS A 393 12.28 9.14 -6.78
N VAL A 394 12.01 10.06 -5.84
CA VAL A 394 10.79 10.86 -5.80
C VAL A 394 10.60 11.68 -7.09
N PRO A 395 11.59 12.43 -7.62
CA PRO A 395 11.40 13.20 -8.85
C PRO A 395 11.10 12.33 -10.07
N VAL A 396 11.65 11.11 -10.13
CA VAL A 396 11.40 10.17 -11.23
C VAL A 396 9.98 9.61 -11.15
N VAL A 397 9.58 9.15 -9.95
CA VAL A 397 8.25 8.60 -9.69
C VAL A 397 7.17 9.66 -9.94
N ASN A 398 7.31 10.86 -9.37
CA ASN A 398 6.33 11.93 -9.55
C ASN A 398 6.16 12.30 -11.03
N ARG A 399 7.25 12.40 -11.79
CA ARG A 399 7.20 12.65 -13.24
C ARG A 399 6.44 11.55 -13.98
N VAL A 400 6.66 10.28 -13.66
CA VAL A 400 6.01 9.15 -14.37
C VAL A 400 4.52 9.07 -14.04
N PHE A 401 4.12 9.31 -12.79
CA PHE A 401 2.72 9.20 -12.37
C PHE A 401 1.90 10.48 -12.57
N THR A 402 2.54 11.63 -12.81
CA THR A 402 1.85 12.83 -13.29
C THR A 402 1.44 12.67 -14.76
N PRO A 403 0.16 12.91 -15.13
CA PRO A 403 -0.25 12.92 -16.53
C PRO A 403 0.44 14.05 -17.29
N SER A 404 0.85 13.76 -18.53
CA SER A 404 1.44 14.78 -19.41
C SER A 404 0.38 15.76 -19.93
N GLU A 405 0.82 16.96 -20.31
CA GLU A 405 -0.07 17.95 -20.94
C GLU A 405 -0.74 17.43 -22.21
N GLU A 406 -0.07 16.54 -22.95
CA GLU A 406 -0.63 15.88 -24.13
C GLU A 406 -1.79 14.94 -23.75
N GLU A 407 -1.61 14.09 -22.73
CA GLU A 407 -2.67 13.21 -22.20
C GLU A 407 -3.86 14.04 -21.68
N LEU A 408 -3.61 15.17 -21.02
CA LEU A 408 -4.65 16.05 -20.51
C LEU A 408 -5.38 16.80 -21.63
N ALA A 409 -4.67 17.27 -22.65
CA ALA A 409 -5.26 17.93 -23.81
C ALA A 409 -6.16 16.97 -24.60
N HIS A 410 -5.68 15.75 -24.84
CA HIS A 410 -6.46 14.70 -25.49
C HIS A 410 -7.71 14.35 -24.66
N ALA A 411 -7.58 14.18 -23.34
CA ALA A 411 -8.71 13.89 -22.46
C ALA A 411 -9.77 15.02 -22.48
N ARG A 412 -9.35 16.29 -22.42
CA ARG A 412 -10.26 17.44 -22.56
C ARG A 412 -11.00 17.43 -23.89
N GLY A 413 -10.28 17.25 -24.99
CA GLY A 413 -10.87 17.22 -26.33
C GLY A 413 -11.85 16.07 -26.54
N LEU A 414 -11.54 14.88 -26.00
CA LEU A 414 -12.41 13.71 -26.01
C LEU A 414 -13.73 13.98 -25.26
N VAL A 415 -13.64 14.53 -24.04
CA VAL A 415 -14.83 14.88 -23.24
C VAL A 415 -15.70 15.90 -23.96
N GLU A 416 -15.11 16.96 -24.51
CA GLU A 416 -15.83 17.97 -25.26
C GLU A 416 -16.50 17.43 -26.53
N ALA A 417 -15.81 16.55 -27.27
CA ALA A 417 -16.35 15.92 -28.47
C ALA A 417 -17.56 15.05 -28.13
N PHE A 418 -17.46 14.26 -27.05
CA PHE A 418 -18.56 13.43 -26.57
C PHE A 418 -19.74 14.27 -26.10
N GLU A 419 -19.52 15.34 -25.33
CA GLU A 419 -20.60 16.22 -24.85
C GLU A 419 -21.31 16.98 -25.98
N ARG A 420 -20.60 17.33 -27.05
CA ARG A 420 -21.22 17.85 -28.29
C ARG A 420 -22.13 16.79 -28.93
N ALA A 421 -21.63 15.57 -29.07
CA ALA A 421 -22.39 14.48 -29.66
C ALA A 421 -23.64 14.10 -28.84
N GLU A 422 -23.54 14.08 -27.51
CA GLU A 422 -24.70 13.83 -26.63
C GLU A 422 -25.78 14.91 -26.78
N ARG A 423 -25.38 16.19 -26.89
CA ARG A 423 -26.32 17.30 -27.16
C ARG A 423 -27.03 17.15 -28.51
N ASP A 424 -26.37 16.56 -29.49
CA ASP A 424 -26.92 16.26 -30.82
C ASP A 424 -27.71 14.92 -30.84
N GLY A 425 -27.92 14.29 -29.69
CA GLY A 425 -28.65 13.02 -29.57
C GLY A 425 -27.87 11.79 -30.05
N ARG A 426 -26.54 11.88 -30.18
CA ARG A 426 -25.66 10.78 -30.58
C ARG A 426 -24.98 10.17 -29.37
N ALA A 427 -24.94 8.83 -29.32
CA ALA A 427 -24.33 8.08 -28.22
C ALA A 427 -22.84 7.75 -28.44
N ALA A 428 -22.30 8.06 -29.62
CA ALA A 428 -20.89 7.85 -29.97
C ALA A 428 -20.42 8.89 -30.99
N VAL A 429 -19.14 9.21 -30.98
CA VAL A 429 -18.51 10.20 -31.88
C VAL A 429 -17.10 9.77 -32.23
N VAL A 430 -16.61 10.14 -33.42
CA VAL A 430 -15.20 9.95 -33.76
C VAL A 430 -14.40 11.17 -33.30
N TYR A 431 -13.36 10.95 -32.52
CA TYR A 431 -12.38 11.97 -32.13
C TYR A 431 -10.98 11.41 -32.33
N ASP A 432 -10.13 12.16 -33.05
CA ASP A 432 -8.74 11.77 -33.35
C ASP A 432 -8.60 10.37 -34.01
N GLY A 433 -9.59 9.98 -34.81
CA GLY A 433 -9.62 8.68 -35.49
C GLY A 433 -10.22 7.53 -34.66
N ASP A 434 -10.44 7.73 -33.37
CA ASP A 434 -11.02 6.72 -32.48
C ASP A 434 -12.53 6.93 -32.27
N MET A 435 -13.26 5.81 -32.16
CA MET A 435 -14.66 5.81 -31.77
C MET A 435 -14.76 6.04 -30.26
N ILE A 436 -15.36 7.14 -29.85
CA ILE A 436 -15.56 7.53 -28.46
C ILE A 436 -16.99 7.22 -28.04
N ASP A 437 -17.10 6.52 -26.91
CA ASP A 437 -18.35 6.28 -26.21
C ASP A 437 -18.35 6.90 -24.81
N ARG A 438 -19.44 6.69 -24.08
CA ARG A 438 -19.61 7.16 -22.70
C ARG A 438 -18.51 6.66 -21.75
N ALA A 439 -18.08 5.41 -21.89
CA ALA A 439 -17.09 4.81 -21.00
C ALA A 439 -15.69 5.45 -21.21
N MET A 440 -15.35 5.74 -22.45
CA MET A 440 -14.12 6.48 -22.79
C MET A 440 -14.18 7.91 -22.25
N ALA A 441 -15.32 8.60 -22.39
CA ALA A 441 -15.51 9.94 -21.82
C ALA A 441 -15.42 9.95 -20.28
N GLU A 442 -15.99 8.95 -19.60
CA GLU A 442 -15.86 8.80 -18.14
C GLU A 442 -14.41 8.52 -17.71
N SER A 443 -13.67 7.72 -18.48
CA SER A 443 -12.25 7.46 -18.22
C SER A 443 -11.40 8.72 -18.38
N ALA A 444 -11.69 9.53 -19.41
CA ALA A 444 -11.05 10.82 -19.61
C ALA A 444 -11.36 11.81 -18.47
N ARG A 445 -12.62 11.88 -18.00
CA ARG A 445 -12.99 12.69 -16.82
C ARG A 445 -12.24 12.23 -15.57
N GLN A 446 -12.13 10.93 -15.33
CA GLN A 446 -11.35 10.39 -14.19
C GLN A 446 -9.87 10.79 -14.24
N LEU A 447 -9.27 10.85 -15.44
CA LEU A 447 -7.90 11.32 -15.60
C LEU A 447 -7.76 12.81 -15.28
N LEU A 448 -8.72 13.64 -15.70
CA LEU A 448 -8.75 15.07 -15.40
C LEU A 448 -8.97 15.31 -13.90
N ASP A 449 -9.87 14.56 -13.27
CA ASP A 449 -10.11 14.61 -11.81
C ASP A 449 -8.86 14.21 -11.03
N PHE A 450 -8.16 13.16 -11.48
CA PHE A 450 -6.87 12.75 -10.92
C PHE A 450 -5.83 13.86 -11.04
N ALA A 451 -5.66 14.46 -12.22
CA ALA A 451 -4.71 15.56 -12.41
C ALA A 451 -5.03 16.77 -11.52
N ALA A 452 -6.31 17.19 -11.48
CA ALA A 452 -6.75 18.30 -10.64
C ALA A 452 -6.62 18.03 -9.13
N SER A 453 -6.46 16.77 -8.72
CA SER A 453 -6.19 16.41 -7.32
C SER A 453 -4.71 16.44 -6.94
N LEU A 454 -3.79 16.48 -7.92
CA LEU A 454 -2.35 16.61 -7.68
C LEU A 454 -1.92 18.05 -7.39
N ASP A 455 -2.72 19.02 -7.83
CA ASP A 455 -2.45 20.46 -7.67
C ASP A 455 -3.07 21.06 -6.39
N ARG A 456 -3.70 20.23 -5.55
CA ARG A 456 -4.29 20.61 -4.26
C ARG A 456 -3.40 20.19 -3.12
#